data_AF-A0A6P6BFI7-F1
#
_entry.id   AF-A0A6P6BFI7-F1
#
_cell.length_a   1.000
_cell.length_b   1.000
_cell.length_c   1.000
_cell.angle_alpha   90.00
_cell.angle_beta   90.00
_cell.angle_gamma   90.00
#
_symmetry.space_group_name_H-M   'P 1'
#
loop_
_entity.id
_entity.type
_entity.pdbx_description
1 polymer ?
#
loop_
_entity_poly.entity_id
_entity_poly.type
_entity_poly.pdbx_seq_one_letter_code
_entity_poly.pdbx_strand_id
1 'polypeptide(L)'
;MNNFSSSNLFRLADLGCSVGPNTFTAMQNILEAVQHKYQSQGLASKIPEFQVFFNDQGSNDFNTLFTSMPKERQYYAAGVPGSFYGRLFPQSFLHFVHSSYALHWLSRVPEELLDKNSPAWNKGRIHCTNASDAVVDAYAAQFTKDMEGFLDARGKELVSGGMMVLITLGCPNGMPYSNLPTGLMFDFLESCLNNMAKEVSNSTGLLSEGQVDSFNLPVYAASPMEITELVERNGCFSIERLELTNVRTEADPKLDEKACVMHLRAGFESIISKHFGNDIIDELFDRLVKKVKESFHLILSSCRGGTQLSVVLQRK
;
A
#
# COMPACT_ATOMS: atom_id res chain seq x y z
N MET A 1 11.85 -7.51 -43.93
CA MET A 1 12.12 -7.68 -42.48
C MET A 1 11.11 -8.68 -41.97
N ASN A 2 11.58 -9.78 -41.39
CA ASN A 2 10.78 -10.94 -41.03
C ASN A 2 9.71 -10.57 -40.00
N ASN A 3 8.49 -11.06 -40.23
CA ASN A 3 7.45 -11.14 -39.21
C ASN A 3 8.00 -11.95 -38.04
N PHE A 4 8.41 -11.27 -36.96
CA PHE A 4 8.56 -11.94 -35.68
C PHE A 4 7.18 -12.48 -35.31
N SER A 5 7.07 -13.81 -35.23
CA SER A 5 5.88 -14.50 -34.73
C SER A 5 5.38 -13.80 -33.48
N SER A 6 4.09 -13.43 -33.42
CA SER A 6 3.48 -12.93 -32.19
C SER A 6 3.56 -14.05 -31.16
N SER A 7 4.46 -13.94 -30.18
CA SER A 7 4.52 -14.92 -29.10
C SER A 7 3.18 -14.91 -28.35
N ASN A 8 2.65 -16.08 -28.05
CA ASN A 8 1.45 -16.24 -27.22
C ASN A 8 1.83 -16.00 -25.74
N LEU A 9 2.22 -14.76 -25.42
CA LEU A 9 2.79 -14.38 -24.12
C LEU A 9 1.84 -13.44 -23.37
N PHE A 10 1.44 -13.83 -22.18
CA PHE A 10 0.64 -13.02 -21.27
C PHE A 10 1.55 -12.43 -20.18
N ARG A 11 1.64 -11.10 -20.16
CA ARG A 11 2.54 -10.35 -19.26
C ARG A 11 1.77 -9.74 -18.11
N LEU A 12 2.17 -10.08 -16.89
CA LEU A 12 1.61 -9.54 -15.65
C LEU A 12 2.65 -8.76 -14.87
N ALA A 13 2.24 -7.73 -14.15
CA ALA A 13 3.10 -7.07 -13.18
C ALA A 13 2.43 -7.03 -11.80
N ASP A 14 3.19 -7.32 -10.75
CA ASP A 14 2.84 -7.03 -9.37
C ASP A 14 3.61 -5.79 -8.91
N LEU A 15 2.91 -4.71 -8.60
CA LEU A 15 3.48 -3.40 -8.23
C LEU A 15 3.41 -3.22 -6.71
N GLY A 16 4.58 -3.19 -6.07
CA GLY A 16 4.71 -3.27 -4.61
C GLY A 16 4.74 -4.72 -4.13
N CYS A 17 5.56 -5.57 -4.76
CA CYS A 17 5.57 -7.01 -4.51
C CYS A 17 6.21 -7.41 -3.17
N SER A 18 7.00 -6.53 -2.55
CA SER A 18 7.86 -6.83 -1.41
C SER A 18 8.73 -8.07 -1.68
N VAL A 19 8.82 -9.00 -0.72
CA VAL A 19 9.73 -10.16 -0.75
C VAL A 19 9.02 -11.52 -0.70
N GLY A 20 7.69 -11.54 -0.74
CA GLY A 20 6.88 -12.76 -0.61
C GLY A 20 6.51 -13.14 0.83
N PRO A 21 5.66 -14.17 1.03
CA PRO A 21 5.12 -15.07 0.00
C PRO A 21 3.88 -14.53 -0.73
N ASN A 22 3.26 -13.45 -0.23
CA ASN A 22 1.96 -12.95 -0.71
C ASN A 22 1.92 -12.70 -2.22
N THR A 23 2.97 -12.09 -2.77
CA THR A 23 3.10 -11.83 -4.22
C THR A 23 3.02 -13.11 -5.05
N PHE A 24 3.62 -14.22 -4.60
CA PHE A 24 3.58 -15.48 -5.35
C PHE A 24 2.19 -16.08 -5.37
N THR A 25 1.47 -16.04 -4.25
CA THR A 25 0.07 -16.49 -4.16
C THR A 25 -0.83 -15.63 -5.04
N ALA A 26 -0.67 -14.30 -4.99
CA ALA A 26 -1.44 -13.39 -5.84
C ALA A 26 -1.23 -13.68 -7.33
N MET A 27 0.03 -13.83 -7.75
CA MET A 27 0.36 -14.10 -9.15
C MET A 27 -0.15 -15.47 -9.60
N GLN A 28 -0.03 -16.49 -8.76
CA GLN A 28 -0.55 -17.83 -9.03
C GLN A 28 -2.08 -17.82 -9.21
N ASN A 29 -2.81 -17.12 -8.34
CA ASN A 29 -4.28 -16.99 -8.44
C ASN A 29 -4.70 -16.34 -9.76
N ILE A 30 -4.00 -15.29 -10.21
CA ILE A 30 -4.32 -14.61 -11.46
C ILE A 30 -4.04 -15.53 -12.65
N LEU A 31 -2.90 -16.25 -12.63
CA LEU A 31 -2.57 -17.24 -13.66
C LEU A 31 -3.66 -18.31 -13.79
N GLU A 32 -4.06 -18.90 -12.67
CA GLU A 32 -5.11 -19.93 -12.64
C GLU A 32 -6.44 -19.40 -13.18
N ALA A 33 -6.81 -18.17 -12.83
CA ALA A 33 -8.02 -17.54 -13.36
C ALA A 33 -7.95 -17.35 -14.90
N VAL A 34 -6.79 -16.94 -15.43
CA VAL A 34 -6.60 -16.81 -16.88
C VAL A 34 -6.64 -18.19 -17.55
N GLN A 35 -5.92 -19.18 -17.02
CA GLN A 35 -5.92 -20.55 -17.54
C GLN A 35 -7.33 -21.15 -17.57
N HIS A 36 -8.07 -21.02 -16.46
CA HIS A 36 -9.45 -21.48 -16.36
C HIS A 36 -10.35 -20.83 -17.42
N LYS A 37 -10.18 -19.52 -17.68
CA LYS A 37 -10.94 -18.82 -18.72
C LYS A 37 -10.67 -19.37 -20.12
N TYR A 38 -9.41 -19.70 -20.45
CA TYR A 38 -9.09 -20.35 -21.73
C TYR A 38 -9.70 -21.76 -21.82
N GLN A 39 -9.62 -22.53 -20.75
CA GLN A 39 -10.19 -23.89 -20.70
C GLN A 39 -11.71 -23.88 -20.85
N SER A 40 -12.41 -22.98 -20.14
CA SER A 40 -13.87 -22.87 -20.19
C SER A 40 -14.39 -22.45 -21.57
N GLN A 41 -13.54 -21.83 -22.40
CA GLN A 41 -13.85 -21.44 -23.78
C GLN A 41 -13.46 -22.50 -24.81
N GLY A 42 -12.98 -23.69 -24.38
CA GLY A 42 -12.48 -24.73 -25.28
C GLY A 42 -11.16 -24.38 -25.97
N LEU A 43 -10.40 -23.42 -25.41
CA LEU A 43 -9.15 -22.90 -25.97
C LEU A 43 -7.93 -23.39 -25.18
N ALA A 44 -7.99 -24.59 -24.58
CA ALA A 44 -6.91 -25.12 -23.75
C ALA A 44 -5.56 -25.23 -24.50
N SER A 45 -5.58 -25.53 -25.80
CA SER A 45 -4.37 -25.57 -26.65
C SER A 45 -3.78 -24.19 -26.97
N LYS A 46 -4.48 -23.11 -26.59
CA LYS A 46 -4.08 -21.72 -26.82
C LYS A 46 -3.71 -20.98 -25.53
N ILE A 47 -3.61 -21.69 -24.40
CA ILE A 47 -3.14 -21.08 -23.14
C ILE A 47 -1.78 -20.42 -23.40
N PRO A 48 -1.60 -19.13 -23.06
CA PRO A 48 -0.36 -18.43 -23.28
C PRO A 48 0.74 -18.88 -22.31
N GLU A 49 1.98 -18.65 -22.69
CA GLU A 49 3.08 -18.60 -21.73
C GLU A 49 2.90 -17.36 -20.84
N PHE A 50 3.31 -17.44 -19.58
CA PHE A 50 3.18 -16.34 -18.63
C PHE A 50 4.53 -15.74 -18.28
N GLN A 51 4.61 -14.41 -18.29
CA GLN A 51 5.74 -13.66 -17.77
C GLN A 51 5.26 -12.70 -16.68
N VAL A 52 5.81 -12.86 -15.48
CA VAL A 52 5.48 -12.07 -14.30
C VAL A 52 6.65 -11.14 -13.97
N PHE A 53 6.33 -9.86 -13.82
CA PHE A 53 7.25 -8.83 -13.38
C PHE A 53 6.94 -8.44 -11.94
N PHE A 54 7.92 -8.60 -11.07
CA PHE A 54 7.84 -8.22 -9.67
C PHE A 54 8.48 -6.85 -9.50
N ASN A 55 7.67 -5.82 -9.26
CA ASN A 55 8.13 -4.46 -9.07
C ASN A 55 8.08 -4.07 -7.59
N ASP A 56 9.13 -3.40 -7.15
CA ASP A 56 9.18 -2.69 -5.89
C ASP A 56 10.25 -1.58 -5.97
N GLN A 57 10.42 -0.82 -4.88
CA GLN A 57 11.46 0.20 -4.75
C GLN A 57 12.85 -0.38 -5.00
N GLY A 58 13.79 0.46 -5.44
CA GLY A 58 15.18 0.04 -5.65
C GLY A 58 15.89 -0.47 -4.39
N SER A 59 15.37 -0.14 -3.21
CA SER A 59 15.84 -0.60 -1.91
C SER A 59 15.20 -1.91 -1.45
N ASN A 60 14.25 -2.49 -2.20
CA ASN A 60 13.63 -3.76 -1.85
C ASN A 60 14.64 -4.91 -1.91
N ASP A 61 14.46 -5.91 -1.05
CA ASP A 61 15.32 -7.09 -1.03
C ASP A 61 14.88 -8.12 -2.08
N PHE A 62 15.21 -7.81 -3.34
CA PHE A 62 14.97 -8.72 -4.46
C PHE A 62 15.72 -10.06 -4.31
N ASN A 63 16.81 -10.13 -3.53
CA ASN A 63 17.49 -11.40 -3.30
C ASN A 63 16.61 -12.35 -2.48
N THR A 64 15.99 -11.86 -1.40
CA THR A 64 15.01 -12.64 -0.63
C THR A 64 13.80 -13.02 -1.48
N LEU A 65 13.30 -12.11 -2.32
CA LEU A 65 12.22 -12.42 -3.28
C LEU A 65 12.61 -13.59 -4.20
N PHE A 66 13.76 -13.52 -4.87
CA PHE A 66 14.14 -14.56 -5.84
C PHE A 66 14.51 -15.89 -5.20
N THR A 67 15.09 -15.87 -3.99
CA THR A 67 15.44 -17.10 -3.26
C THR A 67 14.22 -17.81 -2.67
N SER A 68 13.16 -17.08 -2.33
CA SER A 68 11.91 -17.64 -1.79
C SER A 68 10.90 -18.05 -2.87
N MET A 69 11.17 -17.75 -4.14
CA MET A 69 10.25 -18.00 -5.25
C MET A 69 9.96 -19.50 -5.45
N PRO A 70 8.69 -19.91 -5.68
CA PRO A 70 8.34 -21.30 -5.91
C PRO A 70 9.08 -21.90 -7.11
N LYS A 71 9.62 -23.12 -6.93
CA LYS A 71 10.36 -23.85 -7.98
C LYS A 71 9.45 -24.37 -9.09
N GLU A 72 8.25 -24.80 -8.75
CA GLU A 72 7.27 -25.42 -9.66
C GLU A 72 6.34 -24.40 -10.36
N ARG A 73 6.72 -23.12 -10.35
CA ARG A 73 5.94 -22.05 -10.97
C ARG A 73 5.78 -22.25 -12.48
N GLN A 74 4.62 -21.86 -13.00
CA GLN A 74 4.31 -21.93 -14.44
C GLN A 74 4.45 -20.57 -15.14
N TYR A 75 5.42 -19.76 -14.71
CA TYR A 75 5.73 -18.46 -15.30
C TYR A 75 7.22 -18.15 -15.30
N TYR A 76 7.64 -17.36 -16.29
CA TYR A 76 8.92 -16.68 -16.28
C TYR A 76 8.86 -15.47 -15.36
N ALA A 77 9.90 -15.23 -14.57
CA ALA A 77 9.94 -14.17 -13.58
C ALA A 77 11.03 -13.15 -13.89
N ALA A 78 10.75 -11.86 -13.64
CA ALA A 78 11.73 -10.79 -13.69
C ALA A 78 11.47 -9.79 -12.55
N GLY A 79 12.52 -9.20 -12.00
CA GLY A 79 12.43 -8.08 -11.06
C GLY A 79 12.53 -6.74 -11.79
N VAL A 80 11.78 -5.74 -11.32
CA VAL A 80 11.76 -4.40 -11.90
C VAL A 80 11.93 -3.38 -10.77
N PRO A 81 13.14 -2.91 -10.49
CA PRO A 81 13.36 -1.90 -9.45
C PRO A 81 12.88 -0.53 -9.90
N GLY A 82 12.11 0.16 -9.07
CA GLY A 82 11.68 1.54 -9.31
C GLY A 82 10.32 1.87 -8.71
N SER A 83 10.06 3.15 -8.51
CA SER A 83 8.75 3.62 -8.03
C SER A 83 7.66 3.39 -9.07
N PHE A 84 6.57 2.74 -8.66
CA PHE A 84 5.38 2.56 -9.51
C PHE A 84 4.63 3.87 -9.77
N TYR A 85 4.95 4.98 -9.10
CA TYR A 85 4.36 6.28 -9.45
C TYR A 85 4.87 6.82 -10.80
N GLY A 86 5.90 6.21 -11.38
CA GLY A 86 6.42 6.53 -12.71
C GLY A 86 6.29 5.38 -13.72
N ARG A 87 6.88 5.59 -14.91
CA ARG A 87 6.99 4.56 -15.96
C ARG A 87 8.02 3.49 -15.56
N LEU A 88 7.63 2.23 -15.71
CA LEU A 88 8.43 1.03 -15.43
C LEU A 88 8.56 0.14 -16.68
N PHE A 89 7.58 0.20 -17.58
CA PHE A 89 7.49 -0.71 -18.74
C PHE A 89 7.35 0.05 -20.07
N PRO A 90 7.68 -0.59 -21.21
CA PRO A 90 7.38 -0.05 -22.53
C PRO A 90 5.88 0.17 -22.75
N GLN A 91 5.54 0.93 -23.79
CA GLN A 91 4.16 1.20 -24.14
C GLN A 91 3.44 -0.08 -24.59
N SER A 92 2.19 -0.28 -24.14
CA SER A 92 1.34 -1.42 -24.51
C SER A 92 2.03 -2.77 -24.35
N PHE A 93 2.70 -2.95 -23.22
CA PHE A 93 3.54 -4.11 -22.92
C PHE A 93 2.84 -5.10 -21.99
N LEU A 94 2.11 -4.61 -20.99
CA LEU A 94 1.45 -5.40 -19.95
C LEU A 94 0.01 -5.73 -20.34
N HIS A 95 -0.44 -6.93 -19.96
CA HIS A 95 -1.83 -7.37 -20.12
C HIS A 95 -2.61 -7.24 -18.82
N PHE A 96 -1.93 -7.43 -17.69
CA PHE A 96 -2.54 -7.39 -16.38
C PHE A 96 -1.60 -6.72 -15.36
N VAL A 97 -2.15 -5.85 -14.52
CA VAL A 97 -1.44 -5.24 -13.39
C VAL A 97 -2.16 -5.61 -12.10
N HIS A 98 -1.39 -5.97 -11.09
CA HIS A 98 -1.85 -6.16 -9.73
C HIS A 98 -1.06 -5.22 -8.81
N SER A 99 -1.72 -4.68 -7.79
CA SER A 99 -1.05 -4.01 -6.69
C SER A 99 -1.88 -4.24 -5.43
N SER A 100 -1.24 -4.68 -4.35
CA SER A 100 -1.92 -4.95 -3.09
C SER A 100 -1.15 -4.34 -1.93
N TYR A 101 -1.83 -3.52 -1.12
CA TYR A 101 -1.29 -2.82 0.03
C TYR A 101 -0.02 -1.99 -0.26
N ALA A 102 0.03 -1.38 -1.45
CA ALA A 102 1.14 -0.51 -1.85
C ALA A 102 0.71 0.94 -2.12
N LEU A 103 -0.46 1.15 -2.76
CA LEU A 103 -0.88 2.49 -3.21
C LEU A 103 -1.23 3.50 -2.11
N HIS A 104 -1.40 3.05 -0.86
CA HIS A 104 -1.58 3.97 0.26
C HIS A 104 -0.28 4.63 0.70
N TRP A 105 0.89 4.12 0.27
CA TRP A 105 2.19 4.71 0.56
C TRP A 105 2.46 5.89 -0.37
N LEU A 106 2.45 7.11 0.16
CA LEU A 106 2.77 8.32 -0.60
C LEU A 106 4.21 8.28 -1.12
N SER A 107 4.46 8.93 -2.25
CA SER A 107 5.80 9.04 -2.82
C SER A 107 6.75 9.85 -1.93
N ARG A 108 6.20 10.73 -1.09
CA ARG A 108 6.89 11.55 -0.09
C ARG A 108 5.92 12.05 0.97
N VAL A 109 6.47 12.51 2.09
CA VAL A 109 5.75 13.34 3.05
C VAL A 109 5.51 14.73 2.41
N PRO A 110 4.28 15.30 2.46
CA PRO A 110 4.04 16.66 1.99
C PRO A 110 4.90 17.68 2.74
N GLU A 111 5.56 18.58 2.01
CA GLU A 111 6.59 19.49 2.55
C GLU A 111 5.99 20.51 3.54
N GLU A 112 4.78 20.99 3.25
CA GLU A 112 3.99 21.86 4.12
C GLU A 112 3.68 21.29 5.51
N LEU A 113 3.81 19.97 5.74
CA LEU A 113 3.66 19.37 7.07
C LEU A 113 4.84 19.67 8.00
N LEU A 114 5.99 20.03 7.43
CA LEU A 114 7.24 20.27 8.15
C LEU A 114 7.54 21.75 8.36
N ASP A 115 6.87 22.64 7.61
CA ASP A 115 7.04 24.09 7.74
C ASP A 115 6.22 24.64 8.90
N LYS A 116 6.89 25.15 9.93
CA LYS A 116 6.26 25.73 11.13
C LYS A 116 5.36 26.93 10.86
N ASN A 117 5.51 27.58 9.71
CA ASN A 117 4.68 28.71 9.30
C ASN A 117 3.48 28.29 8.46
N SER A 118 3.41 27.02 8.06
CA SER A 118 2.31 26.47 7.29
C SER A 118 1.08 26.24 8.18
N PRO A 119 -0.15 26.51 7.69
CA PRO A 119 -1.37 26.09 8.37
C PRO A 119 -1.50 24.56 8.48
N ALA A 120 -0.73 23.81 7.67
CA ALA A 120 -0.66 22.36 7.69
C ALA A 120 0.51 21.82 8.55
N TRP A 121 1.21 22.65 9.34
CA TRP A 121 2.27 22.15 10.22
C TRP A 121 1.73 21.10 11.19
N ASN A 122 2.21 19.85 11.07
CA ASN A 122 1.64 18.73 11.81
C ASN A 122 2.26 18.55 13.21
N LYS A 123 2.31 19.64 14.00
CA LYS A 123 2.96 19.66 15.30
C LYS A 123 2.38 18.61 16.25
N GLY A 124 3.27 17.87 16.92
CA GLY A 124 2.97 16.87 17.95
C GLY A 124 2.27 15.63 17.43
N ARG A 125 2.16 15.48 16.10
CA ARG A 125 1.45 14.41 15.42
C ARG A 125 2.33 13.71 14.41
N ILE A 126 1.96 12.49 14.08
CA ILE A 126 2.70 11.69 13.06
C ILE A 126 1.86 11.35 11.83
N HIS A 127 0.58 11.72 11.80
CA HIS A 127 -0.34 11.42 10.70
C HIS A 127 -1.53 12.41 10.69
N CYS A 128 -2.43 12.30 9.71
CA CYS A 128 -3.61 13.17 9.57
C CYS A 128 -4.87 12.70 10.34
N THR A 129 -4.79 11.67 11.19
CA THR A 129 -5.94 10.99 11.80
C THR A 129 -6.85 11.87 12.65
N ASN A 130 -6.24 12.67 13.51
CA ASN A 130 -6.91 13.68 14.36
C ASN A 130 -6.28 15.06 14.12
N ALA A 131 -5.97 15.35 12.86
CA ALA A 131 -5.33 16.59 12.45
C ALA A 131 -6.36 17.63 11.99
N SER A 132 -5.90 18.83 11.68
CA SER A 132 -6.73 19.87 11.06
C SER A 132 -7.01 19.54 9.60
N ASP A 133 -8.05 20.16 9.04
CA ASP A 133 -8.39 20.02 7.61
C ASP A 133 -7.17 20.37 6.72
N ALA A 134 -6.39 21.38 7.08
CA ALA A 134 -5.18 21.76 6.33
C ALA A 134 -4.14 20.63 6.24
N VAL A 135 -3.99 19.81 7.29
CA VAL A 135 -3.11 18.63 7.27
C VAL A 135 -3.72 17.55 6.39
N VAL A 136 -5.01 17.26 6.55
CA VAL A 136 -5.72 16.27 5.73
C VAL A 136 -5.64 16.62 4.24
N ASP A 137 -5.85 17.89 3.90
CA ASP A 137 -5.79 18.41 2.54
C ASP A 137 -4.37 18.26 1.93
N ALA A 138 -3.31 18.51 2.72
CA ALA A 138 -1.94 18.32 2.26
C ALA A 138 -1.64 16.85 1.93
N TYR A 139 -2.11 15.92 2.77
CA TYR A 139 -2.03 14.48 2.49
C TYR A 139 -2.83 14.08 1.25
N ALA A 140 -4.07 14.56 1.11
CA ALA A 140 -4.95 14.29 -0.02
C ALA A 140 -4.39 14.84 -1.35
N ALA A 141 -3.78 16.03 -1.32
CA ALA A 141 -3.14 16.64 -2.48
C ALA A 141 -1.92 15.83 -2.94
N GLN A 142 -1.09 15.36 -2.01
CA GLN A 142 0.05 14.50 -2.33
C GLN A 142 -0.42 13.15 -2.89
N PHE A 143 -1.45 12.53 -2.29
CA PHE A 143 -2.06 11.30 -2.82
C PHE A 143 -2.60 11.49 -4.24
N THR A 144 -3.32 12.58 -4.49
CA THR A 144 -3.87 12.93 -5.81
C THR A 144 -2.76 12.99 -6.86
N LYS A 145 -1.68 13.72 -6.57
CA LYS A 145 -0.52 13.84 -7.46
C LYS A 145 0.14 12.49 -7.75
N ASP A 146 0.29 11.67 -6.72
CA ASP A 146 0.88 10.34 -6.83
C ASP A 146 0.01 9.40 -7.68
N MET A 147 -1.29 9.37 -7.43
CA MET A 147 -2.24 8.57 -8.18
C MET A 147 -2.39 9.01 -9.64
N GLU A 148 -2.35 10.31 -9.93
CA GLU A 148 -2.33 10.81 -11.30
C GLU A 148 -1.10 10.28 -12.05
N GLY A 149 0.10 10.35 -11.43
CA GLY A 149 1.32 9.78 -11.99
C GLY A 149 1.24 8.26 -12.21
N PHE A 150 0.68 7.54 -11.23
CA PHE A 150 0.45 6.10 -11.33
C PHE A 150 -0.48 5.76 -12.51
N LEU A 151 -1.67 6.35 -12.57
CA LEU A 151 -2.67 6.08 -13.62
C LEU A 151 -2.14 6.46 -15.00
N ASP A 152 -1.44 7.59 -15.14
CA ASP A 152 -0.83 8.01 -16.40
C ASP A 152 0.24 7.02 -16.89
N ALA A 153 1.06 6.51 -15.98
CA ALA A 153 2.07 5.51 -16.31
C ALA A 153 1.43 4.19 -16.74
N ARG A 154 0.45 3.68 -15.96
CA ARG A 154 -0.27 2.44 -16.28
C ARG A 154 -1.08 2.55 -17.57
N GLY A 155 -1.67 3.71 -17.83
CA GLY A 155 -2.43 3.99 -19.05
C GLY A 155 -1.59 3.89 -20.32
N LYS A 156 -0.27 4.15 -20.22
CA LYS A 156 0.69 3.96 -21.32
C LYS A 156 1.18 2.51 -21.43
N GLU A 157 1.30 1.81 -20.31
CA GLU A 157 1.94 0.50 -20.25
C GLU A 157 1.00 -0.68 -20.51
N LEU A 158 -0.27 -0.55 -20.14
CA LEU A 158 -1.29 -1.57 -20.43
C LEU A 158 -1.69 -1.55 -21.91
N VAL A 159 -1.90 -2.73 -22.48
CA VAL A 159 -2.57 -2.88 -23.77
C VAL A 159 -4.05 -2.45 -23.67
N SER A 160 -4.67 -2.07 -24.78
CA SER A 160 -6.13 -1.82 -24.80
C SER A 160 -6.87 -3.10 -24.39
N GLY A 161 -7.88 -2.94 -23.52
CA GLY A 161 -8.60 -4.04 -22.87
C GLY A 161 -7.85 -4.73 -21.73
N GLY A 162 -6.59 -4.35 -21.47
CA GLY A 162 -5.80 -4.84 -20.34
C GLY A 162 -6.42 -4.45 -19.00
N MET A 163 -6.19 -5.26 -17.97
CA MET A 163 -6.85 -5.09 -16.67
C MET A 163 -5.87 -4.71 -15.56
N MET A 164 -6.39 -4.01 -14.56
CA MET A 164 -5.65 -3.69 -13.34
C MET A 164 -6.51 -3.98 -12.12
N VAL A 165 -5.96 -4.70 -11.14
CA VAL A 165 -6.60 -4.99 -9.85
C VAL A 165 -5.78 -4.33 -8.75
N LEU A 166 -6.41 -3.43 -8.02
CA LEU A 166 -5.81 -2.66 -6.95
C LEU A 166 -6.49 -3.00 -5.63
N ILE A 167 -5.71 -3.35 -4.63
CA ILE A 167 -6.17 -3.58 -3.26
C ILE A 167 -5.36 -2.64 -2.35
N THR A 168 -6.02 -1.77 -1.60
CA THR A 168 -5.31 -0.80 -0.75
C THR A 168 -6.11 -0.46 0.51
N LEU A 169 -5.51 0.32 1.40
CA LEU A 169 -6.23 0.91 2.53
C LEU A 169 -7.32 1.85 2.00
N GLY A 170 -8.55 1.63 2.44
CA GLY A 170 -9.71 2.42 2.07
C GLY A 170 -10.28 3.18 3.26
N CYS A 171 -10.77 4.38 2.98
CA CYS A 171 -11.58 5.15 3.93
C CYS A 171 -13.04 5.20 3.43
N PRO A 172 -14.04 4.70 4.19
CA PRO A 172 -15.44 4.91 3.83
C PRO A 172 -15.77 6.39 3.68
N ASN A 173 -16.61 6.75 2.70
CA ASN A 173 -16.98 8.14 2.43
C ASN A 173 -17.52 8.82 3.70
N GLY A 174 -16.95 9.96 4.08
CA GLY A 174 -17.34 10.73 5.26
C GLY A 174 -16.93 10.11 6.60
N MET A 175 -16.18 9.01 6.63
CA MET A 175 -15.63 8.46 7.86
C MET A 175 -14.39 9.27 8.30
N PRO A 176 -14.33 9.74 9.56
CA PRO A 176 -13.11 10.33 10.10
C PRO A 176 -11.96 9.33 10.10
N TYR A 177 -10.76 9.77 9.75
CA TYR A 177 -9.56 8.91 9.72
C TYR A 177 -9.25 8.27 11.09
N SER A 178 -9.54 8.97 12.19
CA SER A 178 -9.39 8.43 13.55
C SER A 178 -10.35 7.30 13.91
N ASN A 179 -11.40 7.09 13.11
CA ASN A 179 -12.29 5.95 13.27
C ASN A 179 -11.83 4.72 12.47
N LEU A 180 -10.77 4.84 11.66
CA LEU A 180 -10.17 3.70 10.96
C LEU A 180 -9.33 2.86 11.93
N PRO A 181 -9.30 1.52 11.79
CA PRO A 181 -8.40 0.67 12.58
C PRO A 181 -6.93 1.08 12.47
N THR A 182 -6.47 1.37 11.26
CA THR A 182 -5.11 1.88 11.01
C THR A 182 -4.90 3.25 11.64
N GLY A 183 -5.94 4.09 11.63
CA GLY A 183 -5.89 5.41 12.23
C GLY A 183 -5.69 5.36 13.75
N LEU A 184 -6.48 4.52 14.43
CA LEU A 184 -6.31 4.26 15.87
C LEU A 184 -4.91 3.72 16.20
N MET A 185 -4.37 2.83 15.36
CA MET A 185 -3.01 2.31 15.55
C MET A 185 -1.95 3.41 15.43
N PHE A 186 -2.11 4.35 14.50
CA PHE A 186 -1.23 5.51 14.37
C PHE A 186 -1.37 6.47 15.55
N ASP A 187 -2.60 6.72 16.04
CA ASP A 187 -2.83 7.53 17.24
C ASP A 187 -2.16 6.91 18.49
N PHE A 188 -2.18 5.58 18.62
CA PHE A 188 -1.50 4.88 19.70
C PHE A 188 0.02 4.97 19.57
N LEU A 189 0.56 4.80 18.37
CA LEU A 189 1.99 4.97 18.09
C LEU A 189 2.45 6.40 18.40
N GLU A 190 1.68 7.40 17.97
CA GLU A 190 1.89 8.82 18.28
C GLU A 190 1.92 9.05 19.79
N SER A 191 0.95 8.52 20.52
CA SER A 191 0.89 8.64 21.98
C SER A 191 2.13 8.04 22.64
N CYS A 192 2.63 6.88 22.16
CA CYS A 192 3.84 6.27 22.68
C CYS A 192 5.08 7.15 22.43
N LEU A 193 5.25 7.66 21.20
CA LEU A 193 6.34 8.57 20.84
C LEU A 193 6.32 9.86 21.67
N ASN A 194 5.15 10.48 21.82
CA ASN A 194 4.98 11.69 22.62
C ASN A 194 5.28 11.46 24.12
N ASN A 195 4.88 10.31 24.67
CA ASN A 195 5.20 9.97 26.06
C ASN A 195 6.71 9.74 26.24
N MET A 196 7.36 9.05 25.31
CA MET A 196 8.81 8.89 25.30
C MET A 196 9.51 10.25 25.21
N ALA A 197 9.06 11.18 24.37
CA ALA A 197 9.61 12.54 24.30
C ALA A 197 9.48 13.32 25.63
N LYS A 198 8.33 13.18 26.31
CA LYS A 198 8.02 13.90 27.56
C LYS A 198 8.78 13.38 28.78
N GLU A 199 8.95 12.06 28.89
CA GLU A 199 9.74 11.44 29.97
C GLU A 199 11.19 11.96 29.95
N VAL A 200 11.66 12.37 28.77
CA VAL A 200 13.02 12.82 28.47
C VAL A 200 13.25 14.32 28.70
N SER A 201 12.21 15.16 28.67
CA SER A 201 12.35 16.56 29.11
C SER A 201 12.85 16.69 30.57
N ASN A 202 12.88 15.57 31.32
CA ASN A 202 13.36 15.47 32.70
C ASN A 202 14.70 14.70 32.89
N SER A 203 15.29 14.08 31.84
CA SER A 203 16.64 13.44 31.86
C SER A 203 17.13 13.06 30.44
N THR A 204 18.45 12.98 30.21
CA THR A 204 19.08 12.70 28.89
C THR A 204 18.46 11.49 28.20
N GLY A 205 17.59 11.72 27.23
CA GLY A 205 16.76 10.67 26.68
C GLY A 205 16.88 10.47 25.20
N LEU A 206 16.21 9.40 24.75
CA LEU A 206 16.46 8.77 23.46
C LEU A 206 15.82 9.51 22.28
N LEU A 207 14.79 10.35 22.51
CA LEU A 207 14.18 11.18 21.48
C LEU A 207 13.61 12.50 22.05
N SER A 208 13.54 13.53 21.22
CA SER A 208 13.05 14.87 21.55
C SER A 208 11.67 15.18 20.94
N GLU A 209 10.94 16.14 21.51
CA GLU A 209 9.67 16.62 20.93
C GLU A 209 9.84 17.12 19.50
N GLY A 210 10.97 17.79 19.20
CA GLY A 210 11.28 18.25 17.84
C GLY A 210 11.49 17.10 16.83
N GLN A 211 11.95 15.93 17.28
CA GLN A 211 12.01 14.74 16.43
C GLN A 211 10.62 14.18 16.16
N VAL A 212 9.70 14.23 17.13
CA VAL A 212 8.29 13.84 16.91
C VAL A 212 7.60 14.81 15.96
N ASP A 213 7.75 16.12 16.18
CA ASP A 213 7.17 17.19 15.34
C ASP A 213 7.60 17.14 13.86
N SER A 214 8.74 16.52 13.57
CA SER A 214 9.28 16.39 12.21
C SER A 214 9.05 15.02 11.57
N PHE A 215 8.42 14.08 12.29
CA PHE A 215 8.12 12.74 11.79
C PHE A 215 6.67 12.66 11.31
N ASN A 216 6.46 12.28 10.06
CA ASN A 216 5.14 12.06 9.48
C ASN A 216 5.13 10.76 8.69
N LEU A 217 4.12 9.92 8.93
CA LEU A 217 3.89 8.69 8.19
C LEU A 217 3.41 9.05 6.78
N PRO A 218 4.07 8.59 5.71
CA PRO A 218 3.68 8.88 4.33
C PRO A 218 2.57 7.91 3.88
N VAL A 219 1.45 7.91 4.59
CA VAL A 219 0.32 7.00 4.34
C VAL A 219 -0.95 7.82 4.15
N TYR A 220 -1.76 7.43 3.16
CA TYR A 220 -3.09 8.00 2.94
C TYR A 220 -4.08 6.91 2.53
N ALA A 221 -5.24 6.88 3.18
CA ALA A 221 -6.30 5.93 2.88
C ALA A 221 -7.42 6.64 2.11
N ALA A 222 -7.41 6.50 0.79
CA ALA A 222 -8.38 7.17 -0.06
C ALA A 222 -9.78 6.54 0.02
N SER A 223 -10.77 7.37 -0.24
CA SER A 223 -12.16 6.95 -0.33
C SER A 223 -12.55 6.44 -1.72
N PRO A 224 -13.62 5.63 -1.81
CA PRO A 224 -14.25 5.29 -3.08
C PRO A 224 -14.51 6.49 -4.00
N MET A 225 -14.95 7.61 -3.43
CA MET A 225 -15.22 8.84 -4.19
C MET A 225 -13.95 9.43 -4.79
N GLU A 226 -12.89 9.59 -4.00
CA GLU A 226 -11.61 10.13 -4.47
C GLU A 226 -11.02 9.27 -5.59
N ILE A 227 -11.04 7.94 -5.45
CA ILE A 227 -10.57 7.03 -6.51
C ILE A 227 -11.42 7.15 -7.78
N THR A 228 -12.74 7.26 -7.64
CA THR A 228 -13.65 7.41 -8.78
C THR A 228 -13.33 8.69 -9.55
N GLU A 229 -13.21 9.82 -8.85
CA GLU A 229 -12.89 11.12 -9.45
C GLU A 229 -11.52 11.11 -10.15
N LEU A 230 -10.50 10.48 -9.54
CA LEU A 230 -9.16 10.37 -10.14
C LEU A 230 -9.17 9.54 -11.43
N VAL A 231 -9.88 8.40 -11.43
CA VAL A 231 -9.97 7.52 -12.61
C VAL A 231 -10.76 8.20 -13.73
N GLU A 232 -11.87 8.86 -13.41
CA GLU A 232 -12.68 9.60 -14.38
C GLU A 232 -11.90 10.76 -15.00
N ARG A 233 -11.17 11.53 -14.17
CA ARG A 233 -10.31 12.64 -14.62
C ARG A 233 -9.17 12.17 -15.52
N ASN A 234 -8.50 11.09 -15.15
CA ASN A 234 -7.43 10.50 -15.97
C ASN A 234 -7.95 9.97 -17.31
N GLY A 235 -9.15 9.40 -17.32
CA GLY A 235 -9.88 9.02 -18.54
C GLY A 235 -9.34 7.78 -19.28
N CYS A 236 -8.17 7.25 -18.93
CA CYS A 236 -7.58 6.08 -19.61
C CYS A 236 -8.25 4.75 -19.25
N PHE A 237 -8.99 4.69 -18.14
CA PHE A 237 -9.58 3.47 -17.61
C PHE A 237 -11.09 3.57 -17.44
N SER A 238 -11.79 2.43 -17.55
CA SER A 238 -13.12 2.21 -17.00
C SER A 238 -13.02 1.52 -15.63
N ILE A 239 -13.95 1.83 -14.75
CA ILE A 239 -14.09 1.14 -13.46
C ILE A 239 -15.05 -0.03 -13.67
N GLU A 240 -14.53 -1.25 -13.61
CA GLU A 240 -15.33 -2.47 -13.73
C GLU A 240 -15.91 -2.90 -12.38
N ARG A 241 -15.18 -2.60 -11.30
CA ARG A 241 -15.61 -2.89 -9.92
C ARG A 241 -14.92 -1.95 -8.94
N LEU A 242 -15.63 -1.47 -7.95
CA LEU A 242 -15.08 -0.68 -6.85
C LEU A 242 -15.86 -1.00 -5.58
N GLU A 243 -15.18 -1.59 -4.59
CA GLU A 243 -15.83 -2.08 -3.37
C GLU A 243 -14.95 -1.86 -2.14
N LEU A 244 -15.60 -1.55 -1.02
CA LEU A 244 -14.98 -1.63 0.29
C LEU A 244 -15.29 -2.99 0.91
N THR A 245 -14.24 -3.70 1.33
CA THR A 245 -14.33 -4.98 2.01
C THR A 245 -13.75 -4.89 3.41
N ASN A 246 -14.26 -5.74 4.30
CA ASN A 246 -13.61 -5.96 5.58
C ASN A 246 -12.41 -6.87 5.36
N VAL A 247 -11.25 -6.49 5.92
CA VAL A 247 -10.06 -7.36 5.97
C VAL A 247 -10.36 -8.64 6.74
N ARG A 248 -11.34 -8.59 7.65
CA ARG A 248 -11.75 -9.69 8.51
C ARG A 248 -12.95 -10.45 7.97
N THR A 249 -12.83 -11.77 8.04
CA THR A 249 -13.97 -12.70 7.99
C THR A 249 -14.19 -13.28 9.39
N GLU A 250 -15.38 -13.79 9.69
CA GLU A 250 -15.67 -14.47 10.97
C GLU A 250 -14.79 -15.71 11.23
N ALA A 251 -14.08 -16.19 10.21
CA ALA A 251 -13.24 -17.39 10.23
C ALA A 251 -11.75 -17.11 10.57
N ASP A 252 -11.36 -15.86 10.80
CA ASP A 252 -9.97 -15.48 11.09
C ASP A 252 -9.57 -15.95 12.52
N PRO A 253 -8.42 -16.61 12.74
CA PRO A 253 -7.95 -16.94 14.08
C PRO A 253 -7.95 -15.69 14.98
N LYS A 254 -8.24 -15.90 16.28
CA LYS A 254 -8.29 -14.81 17.27
C LYS A 254 -7.04 -13.95 17.16
N LEU A 255 -7.22 -12.77 16.61
CA LEU A 255 -6.19 -11.77 16.47
C LEU A 255 -5.75 -11.35 17.88
N ASP A 256 -4.50 -11.64 18.21
CA ASP A 256 -3.85 -11.18 19.45
C ASP A 256 -3.37 -9.74 19.24
N GLU A 257 -3.47 -8.91 20.28
CA GLU A 257 -2.97 -7.55 20.33
C GLU A 257 -1.50 -7.46 19.90
N LYS A 258 -0.70 -8.44 20.31
CA LYS A 258 0.71 -8.52 19.92
C LYS A 258 0.87 -8.75 18.42
N ALA A 259 0.04 -9.59 17.82
CA ALA A 259 0.11 -9.87 16.38
C ALA A 259 -0.19 -8.62 15.55
N CYS A 260 -1.16 -7.79 15.97
CA CYS A 260 -1.43 -6.49 15.35
C CYS A 260 -0.21 -5.56 15.37
N VAL A 261 0.41 -5.43 16.54
CA VAL A 261 1.58 -4.57 16.69
C VAL A 261 2.77 -5.07 15.89
N MET A 262 3.00 -6.38 15.84
CA MET A 262 4.06 -6.96 15.02
C MET A 262 3.82 -6.76 13.52
N HIS A 263 2.56 -6.81 13.07
CA HIS A 263 2.23 -6.50 11.67
C HIS A 263 2.54 -5.03 11.33
N LEU A 264 2.17 -4.10 12.22
CA LEU A 264 2.54 -2.69 12.08
C LEU A 264 4.07 -2.52 12.08
N ARG A 265 4.77 -3.17 13.01
CA ARG A 265 6.23 -3.13 13.10
C ARG A 265 6.88 -3.55 11.79
N ALA A 266 6.46 -4.67 11.21
CA ALA A 266 7.01 -5.17 9.95
C ALA A 266 6.90 -4.16 8.79
N GLY A 267 5.82 -3.37 8.74
CA GLY A 267 5.63 -2.36 7.69
C GLY A 267 6.33 -1.02 7.95
N PHE A 268 6.52 -0.64 9.22
CA PHE A 268 6.89 0.74 9.59
C PHE A 268 8.25 0.87 10.28
N GLU A 269 8.86 -0.22 10.76
CA GLU A 269 10.12 -0.19 11.52
C GLU A 269 11.23 0.54 10.76
N SER A 270 11.38 0.28 9.45
CA SER A 270 12.45 0.89 8.65
C SER A 270 12.37 2.42 8.59
N ILE A 271 11.16 2.98 8.47
CA ILE A 271 11.01 4.45 8.41
C ILE A 271 11.12 5.10 9.78
N ILE A 272 10.66 4.40 10.83
CA ILE A 272 10.78 4.87 12.22
C ILE A 272 12.26 4.86 12.63
N SER A 273 12.98 3.76 12.38
CA SER A 273 14.38 3.61 12.78
C SER A 273 15.30 4.55 12.01
N LYS A 274 14.98 4.83 10.74
CA LYS A 274 15.71 5.83 9.95
C LYS A 274 15.61 7.24 10.55
N HIS A 275 14.49 7.59 11.17
CA HIS A 275 14.25 8.93 11.73
C HIS A 275 14.72 9.06 13.19
N PHE A 276 14.38 8.08 14.03
CA PHE A 276 14.65 8.13 15.47
C PHE A 276 15.88 7.34 15.92
N GLY A 277 16.45 6.51 15.05
CA GLY A 277 17.50 5.55 15.40
C GLY A 277 16.95 4.20 15.84
N ASN A 278 17.82 3.20 15.90
CA ASN A 278 17.44 1.82 16.26
C ASN A 278 17.19 1.65 17.77
N ASP A 279 17.81 2.49 18.60
CA ASP A 279 17.84 2.31 20.07
C ASP A 279 16.44 2.42 20.70
N ILE A 280 15.49 3.09 20.05
CA ILE A 280 14.12 3.26 20.57
C ILE A 280 13.14 2.18 20.12
N ILE A 281 13.49 1.36 19.12
CA ILE A 281 12.51 0.58 18.37
C ILE A 281 11.85 -0.49 19.24
N ASP A 282 12.64 -1.30 19.93
CA ASP A 282 12.08 -2.37 20.76
C ASP A 282 11.21 -1.80 21.89
N GLU A 283 11.68 -0.75 22.56
CA GLU A 283 10.91 -0.10 23.62
C GLU A 283 9.61 0.54 23.10
N LEU A 284 9.65 1.20 21.94
CA LEU A 284 8.48 1.81 21.32
C LEU A 284 7.40 0.77 21.05
N PHE A 285 7.78 -0.36 20.43
CA PHE A 285 6.83 -1.40 20.10
C PHE A 285 6.33 -2.17 21.34
N ASP A 286 7.15 -2.32 22.39
CA ASP A 286 6.70 -2.87 23.68
C ASP A 286 5.67 -1.96 24.37
N ARG A 287 5.89 -0.64 24.34
CA ARG A 287 4.91 0.36 24.82
C ARG A 287 3.63 0.30 23.98
N LEU A 288 3.74 0.15 22.67
CA LEU A 288 2.59 0.05 21.77
C LEU A 288 1.77 -1.23 22.04
N VAL A 289 2.39 -2.37 22.29
CA VAL A 289 1.68 -3.61 22.69
C VAL A 289 0.84 -3.37 23.95
N LYS A 290 1.40 -2.72 24.97
CA LYS A 290 0.66 -2.39 26.21
C LYS A 290 -0.52 -1.46 25.91
N LYS A 291 -0.30 -0.43 25.09
CA LYS A 291 -1.34 0.53 24.71
C LYS A 291 -2.50 -0.11 23.94
N VAL A 292 -2.17 -0.95 22.96
CA VAL A 292 -3.15 -1.72 22.17
C VAL A 292 -3.94 -2.66 23.08
N LYS A 293 -3.28 -3.35 24.02
CA LYS A 293 -3.93 -4.25 24.97
C LYS A 293 -4.99 -3.56 25.83
N GLU A 294 -4.74 -2.33 26.29
CA GLU A 294 -5.70 -1.55 27.07
C GLU A 294 -6.93 -1.11 26.26
N SER A 295 -6.75 -0.93 24.95
CA SER A 295 -7.74 -0.30 24.06
C SER A 295 -8.19 -1.19 22.90
N PHE A 296 -7.96 -2.51 22.99
CA PHE A 296 -8.15 -3.42 21.87
C PHE A 296 -9.58 -3.48 21.38
N HIS A 297 -10.56 -3.35 22.29
CA HIS A 297 -11.98 -3.28 21.97
C HIS A 297 -12.31 -2.15 20.98
N LEU A 298 -11.60 -1.02 21.00
CA LEU A 298 -11.78 0.08 20.06
C LEU A 298 -11.35 -0.35 18.65
N ILE A 299 -10.19 -0.99 18.52
CA ILE A 299 -9.71 -1.54 17.24
C ILE A 299 -10.73 -2.56 16.71
N LEU A 300 -11.18 -3.51 17.54
CA LEU A 300 -12.17 -4.50 17.13
C LEU A 300 -13.49 -3.86 16.65
N SER A 301 -13.93 -2.78 17.31
CA SER A 301 -15.15 -2.07 16.92
C SER A 301 -15.00 -1.31 15.58
N SER A 302 -13.81 -0.75 15.31
CA SER A 302 -13.51 -0.02 14.08
C SER A 302 -13.42 -0.91 12.84
N CYS A 303 -13.13 -2.21 13.00
CA CYS A 303 -13.00 -3.16 11.88
C CYS A 303 -14.32 -3.51 11.16
N ARG A 304 -15.46 -2.91 11.53
CA ARG A 304 -16.78 -3.26 10.97
C ARG A 304 -17.14 -2.48 9.70
N GLY A 305 -16.43 -1.40 9.40
CA GLY A 305 -16.81 -0.41 8.38
C GLY A 305 -16.34 -0.64 6.94
N GLY A 306 -15.65 -1.74 6.63
CA GLY A 306 -15.03 -1.98 5.32
C GLY A 306 -13.88 -1.02 5.05
N THR A 307 -12.65 -1.41 5.38
CA THR A 307 -11.47 -0.52 5.31
C THR A 307 -10.40 -0.98 4.32
N GLN A 308 -10.72 -1.98 3.51
CA GLN A 308 -9.92 -2.38 2.36
C GLN A 308 -10.67 -2.00 1.09
N LEU A 309 -10.04 -1.18 0.25
CA LEU A 309 -10.58 -0.78 -1.03
C LEU A 309 -10.06 -1.72 -2.12
N SER A 310 -10.99 -2.36 -2.82
CA SER A 310 -10.72 -3.20 -4.00
C SER A 310 -11.25 -2.54 -5.25
N VAL A 311 -10.38 -2.34 -6.24
CA VAL A 311 -10.70 -1.65 -7.49
C VAL A 311 -10.26 -2.50 -8.66
N VAL A 312 -11.17 -2.74 -9.61
CA VAL A 312 -10.87 -3.40 -10.88
C VAL A 312 -11.07 -2.38 -11.98
N LEU A 313 -9.99 -2.11 -12.72
CA LEU A 313 -9.97 -1.18 -13.84
C LEU A 313 -9.69 -1.90 -15.14
N GLN A 314 -10.28 -1.44 -16.24
CA GLN A 314 -9.95 -1.89 -17.59
C GLN A 314 -9.45 -0.72 -18.43
N ARG A 315 -8.37 -0.94 -19.18
CA ARG A 315 -7.80 0.06 -20.09
C ARG A 315 -8.72 0.23 -21.31
N LYS A 316 -9.19 1.46 -21.54
CA LYS A 316 -9.98 1.83 -22.74
C LYS A 316 -9.16 1.69 -24.03
#